data_AF-A0A388LRH1-F1
#
_entry.id   AF-A0A388LRH1-F1
#
_cell.length_a   1.000
_cell.length_b   1.000
_cell.length_c   1.000
_cell.angle_alpha   90.00
_cell.angle_beta   90.00
_cell.angle_gamma   90.00
#
_symmetry.space_group_name_H-M   'P 1'
#
loop_
_entity.id
_entity.type
_entity.pdbx_description
1 polymer ?
#
loop_
_entity_poly.entity_id
_entity_poly.type
_entity_poly.pdbx_seq_one_letter_code
_entity_poly.pdbx_strand_id
1 'polypeptide(L)'
;MSVNVRLWRPAAQRGVRNGFSMIEGARLKWEEASSRGLAAATGIVNAHLSGRYLGQWDLGVLSDLEGIRECAAKKLQWQQGTYAEKLQDALEDLVASLASMDEAAASIRMYVNEIDTPSKGSPSPLGENRNENVIPVYGALPLSAFENWARETVDMFHRELKVKIHQARVMSQR
;
A
#
# COMPACT_ATOMS: atom_id res chain seq x y z
N MET A 1 -20.28 -27.48 26.78
CA MET A 1 -20.63 -26.06 26.98
C MET A 1 -20.80 -25.45 25.60
N SER A 2 -22.04 -25.17 25.19
CA SER A 2 -22.31 -24.55 23.89
C SER A 2 -21.83 -23.10 23.96
N VAL A 3 -20.70 -22.80 23.30
CA VAL A 3 -20.27 -21.42 23.11
C VAL A 3 -21.30 -20.81 22.19
N ASN A 4 -22.20 -20.02 22.77
CA ASN A 4 -23.20 -19.26 22.03
C ASN A 4 -22.44 -18.14 21.30
N VAL A 5 -21.78 -18.50 20.20
CA VAL A 5 -21.10 -17.56 19.31
C VAL A 5 -22.21 -16.70 18.74
N ARG A 6 -22.39 -15.49 19.30
CA ARG A 6 -23.29 -14.49 18.73
C ARG A 6 -22.94 -14.33 17.26
N LEU A 7 -23.77 -14.91 16.40
CA LEU A 7 -23.67 -14.74 14.96
C LEU A 7 -23.65 -13.24 14.69
N TRP A 8 -22.58 -12.77 14.06
CA TRP A 8 -22.44 -11.36 13.73
C TRP A 8 -23.69 -10.89 12.97
N ARG A 9 -24.10 -9.64 13.21
CA ARG A 9 -25.15 -9.04 12.38
C ARG A 9 -24.71 -9.07 10.91
N PRO A 10 -25.59 -9.39 9.95
CA PRO A 10 -25.24 -9.38 8.52
C PRO A 10 -24.60 -8.06 8.05
N ALA A 11 -24.96 -6.94 8.69
CA ALA A 11 -24.33 -5.63 8.43
C ALA A 11 -22.84 -5.61 8.80
N ALA A 12 -22.45 -6.14 9.96
CA ALA A 12 -21.05 -6.20 10.40
C ALA A 12 -20.23 -7.12 9.50
N GLN A 13 -20.78 -8.28 9.08
CA GLN A 13 -20.11 -9.19 8.13
C GLN A 13 -19.83 -8.50 6.79
N ARG A 14 -20.82 -7.77 6.24
CA ARG A 14 -20.64 -6.99 5.01
C ARG A 14 -19.64 -5.86 5.21
N GLY A 15 -19.71 -5.15 6.33
CA GLY A 15 -18.81 -4.06 6.68
C GLY A 15 -17.35 -4.49 6.69
N VAL A 16 -17.04 -5.59 7.39
CA VAL A 16 -15.70 -6.20 7.40
C VAL A 16 -15.25 -6.57 6.00
N ARG A 17 -16.10 -7.27 5.23
CA ARG A 17 -15.75 -7.69 3.86
C ARG A 17 -15.44 -6.49 2.97
N ASN A 18 -16.25 -5.43 3.07
CA ASN A 18 -16.05 -4.21 2.30
C ASN A 18 -14.77 -3.49 2.73
N GLY A 19 -14.51 -3.39 4.03
CA GLY A 19 -13.27 -2.81 4.57
C GLY A 19 -12.03 -3.53 4.05
N PHE A 20 -11.99 -4.86 4.09
CA PHE A 20 -10.87 -5.62 3.51
C PHE A 20 -10.78 -5.49 1.99
N SER A 21 -11.92 -5.39 1.29
CA SER A 21 -11.91 -5.14 -0.16
C SER A 21 -11.32 -3.76 -0.49
N MET A 22 -11.60 -2.75 0.34
CA MET A 22 -11.01 -1.41 0.21
C MET A 22 -9.51 -1.41 0.53
N ILE A 23 -9.08 -2.11 1.59
CA ILE A 23 -7.66 -2.30 1.92
C ILE A 23 -6.94 -2.95 0.74
N GLU A 24 -7.50 -4.01 0.16
CA GLU A 24 -6.91 -4.69 -1.00
C GLU A 24 -6.81 -3.76 -2.21
N GLY A 25 -7.86 -3.00 -2.51
CA GLY A 25 -7.82 -2.01 -3.59
C GLY A 25 -6.73 -0.94 -3.39
N ALA A 26 -6.57 -0.45 -2.15
CA ALA A 26 -5.50 0.49 -1.80
C ALA A 26 -4.11 -0.17 -1.86
N ARG A 27 -4.01 -1.46 -1.51
CA ARG A 27 -2.77 -2.25 -1.58
C ARG A 27 -2.26 -2.38 -3.00
N LEU A 28 -3.14 -2.63 -3.96
CA LEU A 28 -2.75 -2.68 -5.38
C LEU A 28 -2.19 -1.34 -5.87
N LYS A 29 -2.81 -0.22 -5.47
CA LYS A 29 -2.30 1.12 -5.79
C LYS A 29 -0.94 1.38 -5.14
N TRP A 30 -0.76 0.94 -3.89
CA TRP A 30 0.53 0.98 -3.20
C TRP A 30 1.61 0.20 -3.96
N GLU A 31 1.31 -1.02 -4.42
CA GLU A 31 2.25 -1.84 -5.19
C GLU A 31 2.65 -1.18 -6.51
N GLU A 32 1.68 -0.62 -7.24
CA GLU A 32 1.93 0.11 -8.48
C GLU A 32 2.82 1.35 -8.22
N ALA A 33 2.49 2.15 -7.21
CA ALA A 33 3.27 3.32 -6.83
C ALA A 33 4.68 2.92 -6.37
N SER A 34 4.82 1.85 -5.59
CA SER A 34 6.11 1.33 -5.16
C SER A 34 6.97 0.86 -6.33
N SER A 35 6.38 0.18 -7.32
CA SER A 35 7.06 -0.23 -8.54
C SER A 35 7.53 0.97 -9.36
N ARG A 36 6.67 1.97 -9.56
CA ARG A 36 7.04 3.24 -10.23
C ARG A 36 8.16 3.97 -9.49
N GLY A 37 8.06 4.07 -8.17
CA GLY A 37 9.09 4.70 -7.33
C GLY A 37 10.43 3.98 -7.43
N LEU A 38 10.45 2.65 -7.41
CA LEU A 38 11.67 1.87 -7.60
C LEU A 38 12.29 2.09 -8.99
N ALA A 39 11.46 2.11 -10.04
CA ALA A 39 11.92 2.38 -11.40
C ALA A 39 12.52 3.79 -11.52
N ALA A 40 11.88 4.79 -10.90
CA ALA A 40 12.39 6.16 -10.84
C ALA A 40 13.72 6.25 -10.09
N ALA A 41 13.82 5.65 -8.90
CA ALA A 41 15.05 5.58 -8.12
C ALA A 41 16.20 4.91 -8.90
N THR A 42 15.90 3.81 -9.60
CA THR A 42 16.85 3.12 -10.49
C THR A 42 17.29 4.03 -11.63
N GLY A 43 16.37 4.80 -12.22
CA GLY A 43 16.66 5.80 -13.24
C GLY A 43 17.62 6.89 -12.77
N ILE A 44 17.43 7.40 -11.54
CA ILE A 44 18.35 8.38 -10.93
C ILE A 44 19.76 7.81 -10.84
N VAL A 45 19.90 6.61 -10.25
CA VAL A 45 21.21 5.95 -10.08
C VAL A 45 21.87 5.67 -11.43
N ASN A 46 21.12 5.14 -12.39
CA ASN A 46 21.64 4.84 -13.72
C ASN A 46 22.12 6.09 -14.46
N ALA A 47 21.36 7.18 -14.39
CA ALA A 47 21.74 8.45 -15.01
C ALA A 47 22.97 9.07 -14.32
N HIS A 48 23.05 8.98 -12.98
CA HIS A 48 24.22 9.42 -12.22
C HIS A 48 25.49 8.63 -12.60
N LEU A 49 25.42 7.29 -12.56
CA LEU A 49 26.54 6.42 -12.91
C LEU A 49 26.96 6.63 -14.36
N SER A 50 26.01 6.72 -15.29
CA SER A 50 26.28 7.02 -16.70
C SER A 50 27.01 8.35 -16.85
N GLY A 51 26.61 9.38 -16.11
CA GLY A 51 27.27 10.69 -16.14
C GLY A 51 28.70 10.62 -15.60
N ARG A 52 28.92 9.89 -14.49
CA ARG A 52 30.24 9.72 -13.87
C ARG A 52 31.23 8.97 -14.76
N TYR A 53 30.77 7.96 -15.47
CA TYR A 53 31.62 7.13 -16.34
C TYR A 53 31.60 7.55 -17.81
N LEU A 54 30.85 8.61 -18.15
CA LEU A 54 30.72 9.09 -19.53
C LEU A 54 32.07 9.37 -20.20
N GLY A 55 33.06 9.85 -19.45
CA GLY A 55 34.41 10.12 -19.98
C GLY A 55 35.16 8.85 -20.41
N GLN A 56 34.80 7.69 -19.87
CA GLN A 56 35.42 6.40 -20.15
C GLN A 56 34.67 5.61 -21.22
N TRP A 57 33.49 6.07 -21.63
CA TRP A 57 32.68 5.39 -22.64
C TRP A 57 33.31 5.52 -24.02
N ASP A 58 33.44 4.37 -24.69
CA ASP A 58 33.69 4.30 -26.12
C ASP A 58 32.41 4.74 -26.85
N LEU A 59 32.51 5.90 -27.50
CA LEU A 59 31.41 6.49 -28.26
C LEU A 59 31.45 6.06 -29.73
N GLY A 60 32.44 5.28 -30.16
CA GLY A 60 32.66 4.90 -31.55
C GLY A 60 32.67 6.14 -32.46
N VAL A 61 31.94 6.08 -33.57
CA VAL A 61 31.82 7.18 -34.55
C VAL A 61 31.30 8.49 -33.93
N LEU A 62 30.60 8.44 -32.80
CA LEU A 62 30.13 9.64 -32.12
C LEU A 62 31.25 10.43 -31.45
N SER A 63 32.44 9.85 -31.21
CA SER A 63 33.57 10.58 -30.61
C SER A 63 34.04 11.76 -31.43
N ASP A 64 33.81 11.71 -32.73
CA ASP A 64 34.25 12.73 -33.69
C ASP A 64 33.33 13.97 -33.67
N LEU A 65 32.15 13.86 -33.04
CA LEU A 65 31.25 14.98 -32.84
C LEU A 65 31.74 15.86 -31.68
N GLU A 66 32.14 17.08 -32.02
CA GLU A 66 32.53 18.07 -31.03
C GLU A 66 31.40 18.34 -30.02
N GLY A 67 31.75 18.37 -28.73
CA GLY A 67 30.79 18.65 -27.65
C GLY A 67 29.80 17.53 -27.33
N ILE A 68 29.83 16.37 -27.99
CA ILE A 68 28.87 15.28 -27.76
C ILE A 68 28.81 14.83 -26.30
N ARG A 69 29.97 14.77 -25.63
CA ARG A 69 30.07 14.37 -24.22
C ARG A 69 29.43 15.40 -23.30
N GLU A 70 29.57 16.70 -23.60
CA GLU A 70 28.93 17.76 -22.83
C GLU A 70 27.40 17.70 -22.99
N CYS A 71 26.92 17.50 -24.22
CA CYS A 71 25.49 17.32 -24.50
C CYS A 71 24.91 16.09 -23.79
N ALA A 72 25.64 14.97 -23.82
CA ALA A 72 25.25 13.75 -23.11
C ALA A 72 25.23 13.95 -21.59
N ALA A 73 26.22 14.65 -21.03
CA ALA A 73 26.24 14.99 -19.60
C ALA A 73 25.04 15.86 -19.20
N LYS A 74 24.73 16.90 -19.98
CA LYS A 74 23.54 17.75 -19.75
C LYS A 74 22.24 16.95 -19.83
N LYS A 75 22.12 16.05 -20.81
CA LYS A 75 20.97 15.15 -20.94
C LYS A 75 20.82 14.23 -19.72
N LEU A 76 21.91 13.64 -19.24
CA LEU A 76 21.90 12.76 -18.07
C LEU A 76 21.55 13.52 -16.79
N GLN A 77 22.01 14.76 -16.64
CA GLN A 77 21.62 15.63 -15.53
C GLN A 77 20.13 15.96 -15.58
N TRP A 78 19.61 16.33 -16.76
CA TRP A 78 18.18 16.57 -16.94
C TRP A 78 17.35 15.32 -16.61
N GLN A 79 17.77 14.14 -17.08
CA GLN A 79 17.11 12.87 -16.77
C GLN A 79 17.08 12.58 -15.26
N GLN A 80 18.16 12.86 -14.52
CA GLN A 80 18.16 12.72 -13.06
C GLN A 80 17.06 13.58 -12.41
N GLY A 81 16.88 14.83 -12.87
CA GLY A 81 15.80 15.70 -12.42
C GLY A 81 14.42 15.10 -12.71
N THR A 82 14.16 14.67 -13.94
CA THR A 82 12.88 14.04 -14.30
C THR A 82 12.58 12.78 -13.49
N TYR A 83 13.60 11.96 -13.21
CA TYR A 83 13.40 10.77 -12.37
C TYR A 83 13.18 11.13 -10.90
N ALA A 84 13.79 12.21 -10.39
CA ALA A 84 13.53 12.70 -9.05
C ALA A 84 12.08 13.19 -8.87
N GLU A 85 11.54 13.92 -9.84
CA GLU A 85 10.13 14.33 -9.87
C GLU A 85 9.20 13.11 -9.84
N LYS A 86 9.43 12.13 -10.72
CA LYS A 86 8.66 10.87 -10.74
C LYS A 86 8.73 10.09 -9.43
N LEU A 87 9.88 10.13 -8.75
CA LEU A 87 10.04 9.50 -7.44
C LEU A 87 9.21 10.23 -6.38
N GLN A 88 9.16 11.56 -6.42
CA GLN A 88 8.33 12.36 -5.54
C GLN A 88 6.84 12.04 -5.75
N ASP A 89 6.36 12.05 -7.00
CA ASP A 89 4.97 11.71 -7.33
C ASP A 89 4.60 10.31 -6.81
N ALA A 90 5.49 9.34 -6.99
CA ALA A 90 5.29 7.98 -6.48
C ALA A 90 5.21 7.92 -4.94
N LEU A 91 5.98 8.74 -4.23
CA LEU A 91 5.92 8.83 -2.76
C LEU A 91 4.60 9.47 -2.29
N GLU A 92 4.10 10.49 -3.00
CA GLU A 92 2.80 11.09 -2.72
C GLU A 92 1.66 10.09 -2.92
N ASP A 93 1.72 9.29 -4.00
CA ASP A 93 0.76 8.21 -4.26
C ASP A 93 0.79 7.11 -3.18
N LEU A 94 1.97 6.79 -2.64
CA LEU A 94 2.11 5.85 -1.52
C LEU A 94 1.45 6.39 -0.24
N VAL A 95 1.64 7.67 0.07
CA VAL A 95 0.97 8.34 1.20
C VAL A 95 -0.54 8.31 1.03
N ALA A 96 -1.05 8.65 -0.16
CA ALA A 96 -2.48 8.63 -0.46
C ALA A 96 -3.10 7.23 -0.36
N SER A 97 -2.38 6.20 -0.83
CA SER A 97 -2.79 4.80 -0.72
C SER A 97 -2.86 4.36 0.74
N LEU A 98 -1.88 4.75 1.56
CA LEU A 98 -1.85 4.45 2.99
C LEU A 98 -2.98 5.13 3.75
N ALA A 99 -3.29 6.39 3.45
CA ALA A 99 -4.43 7.09 4.02
C ALA A 99 -5.77 6.38 3.70
N SER A 100 -5.90 5.84 2.48
CA SER A 100 -7.08 5.05 2.10
C SER A 100 -7.15 3.73 2.89
N MET A 101 -6.01 3.09 3.18
CA MET A 101 -5.97 1.91 4.03
C MET A 101 -6.34 2.23 5.49
N ASP A 102 -5.87 3.35 6.03
CA ASP A 102 -6.20 3.82 7.38
C ASP A 102 -7.72 4.07 7.52
N GLU A 103 -8.34 4.72 6.53
CA GLU A 103 -9.78 4.94 6.50
C GLU A 103 -10.55 3.61 6.44
N ALA A 104 -10.11 2.68 5.58
CA ALA A 104 -10.72 1.37 5.47
C ALA A 104 -10.59 0.56 6.78
N ALA A 105 -9.43 0.59 7.43
CA ALA A 105 -9.22 -0.05 8.73
C ALA A 105 -10.06 0.60 9.84
N ALA A 106 -10.21 1.93 9.83
CA ALA A 106 -11.08 2.65 10.78
C ALA A 106 -12.56 2.26 10.60
N SER A 107 -13.02 2.08 9.36
CA SER A 107 -14.40 1.65 9.07
C SER A 107 -14.72 0.27 9.69
N ILE A 108 -13.75 -0.65 9.72
CA ILE A 108 -13.90 -1.96 10.35
C ILE A 108 -14.12 -1.83 11.86
N ARG A 109 -13.45 -0.87 12.52
CA ARG A 109 -13.61 -0.59 13.97
C ARG A 109 -14.99 -0.10 14.33
N MET A 110 -15.62 0.71 13.47
CA MET A 110 -16.96 1.26 13.75
C MET A 110 -18.00 0.15 13.94
N TYR A 111 -17.91 -0.95 13.18
CA TYR A 111 -18.81 -2.09 13.32
C TYR A 111 -18.59 -2.90 14.60
N VAL A 112 -17.40 -2.83 15.22
CA VAL A 112 -17.13 -3.45 16.54
C VAL A 112 -17.89 -2.72 17.63
N ASN A 113 -17.82 -1.39 17.63
CA ASN A 113 -18.45 -0.55 18.65
C ASN A 113 -19.99 -0.66 18.62
N GLU A 114 -20.58 -0.97 17.47
CA GLU A 114 -22.03 -1.20 17.31
C GLU A 114 -22.52 -2.54 17.92
N ILE A 115 -21.63 -3.49 18.25
CA ILE A 115 -22.01 -4.77 18.86
C ILE A 115 -22.11 -4.67 20.39
N ASP A 116 -21.36 -3.76 21.01
CA ASP A 116 -21.36 -3.52 22.46
C ASP A 116 -22.54 -2.67 22.94
N THR A 117 -23.32 -2.08 22.03
CA THR A 117 -24.58 -1.44 22.38
C THR A 117 -25.72 -2.49 22.40
N PRO A 118 -26.37 -2.73 23.55
CA PRO A 118 -27.47 -3.68 23.63
C PRO A 118 -28.70 -3.11 22.91
N SER A 119 -28.84 -3.42 21.63
CA SER A 119 -30.08 -3.15 20.89
C SER A 119 -31.17 -4.11 21.39
N LYS A 120 -32.29 -3.54 21.87
CA LYS A 120 -33.52 -4.21 22.31
C LYS A 120 -34.26 -4.93 21.16
N GLY A 121 -33.60 -5.87 20.50
CA GLY A 121 -34.21 -6.75 19.51
C GLY A 121 -34.35 -8.15 20.09
N SER A 122 -35.58 -8.53 20.43
CA SER A 122 -35.94 -9.88 20.88
C SER A 122 -35.41 -10.94 19.89
N PRO A 123 -34.89 -12.09 20.35
CA PRO A 123 -34.54 -13.18 19.46
C PRO A 123 -35.82 -13.82 18.92
N SER A 124 -36.09 -13.66 17.62
CA SER A 124 -37.07 -14.51 16.95
C SER A 124 -36.52 -15.94 16.88
N PRO A 125 -37.29 -16.98 17.22
CA PRO A 125 -36.85 -18.36 17.12
C PRO A 125 -36.66 -18.70 15.63
N LEU A 126 -35.43 -19.04 15.25
CA LEU A 126 -35.14 -19.59 13.93
C LEU A 126 -35.81 -20.96 13.81
N GLY A 127 -36.61 -21.11 12.75
CA GLY A 127 -37.10 -22.41 12.31
C GLY A 127 -35.95 -23.36 11.98
N GLU A 128 -36.18 -24.61 12.36
CA GLU A 128 -35.36 -25.77 12.08
C GLU A 128 -35.09 -25.96 10.58
N ASN A 129 -34.02 -26.70 10.27
CA ASN A 129 -33.46 -27.03 8.96
C ASN A 129 -32.60 -25.97 8.28
N ARG A 130 -31.30 -25.96 8.62
CA ARG A 130 -30.23 -25.91 7.61
C ARG A 130 -28.98 -26.59 8.12
N ASN A 131 -28.53 -27.60 7.38
CA ASN A 131 -27.31 -28.38 7.53
C ASN A 131 -26.23 -27.75 8.41
N GLU A 132 -26.05 -28.37 9.56
CA GLU A 132 -24.90 -28.24 10.44
C GLU A 132 -23.63 -28.55 9.64
N ASN A 133 -22.59 -27.72 9.77
CA ASN A 133 -21.20 -27.87 9.31
C ASN A 133 -20.66 -26.83 8.30
N VAL A 134 -21.44 -25.82 7.90
CA VAL A 134 -20.86 -24.63 7.22
C VAL A 134 -20.90 -23.45 8.19
N ILE A 135 -19.94 -23.40 9.09
CA ILE A 135 -19.68 -22.19 9.89
C ILE A 135 -19.18 -21.14 8.90
N PRO A 136 -19.88 -20.00 8.71
CA PRO A 136 -19.37 -18.94 7.84
C PRO A 136 -17.98 -18.52 8.34
N VAL A 137 -17.02 -18.27 7.44
CA VAL A 137 -15.65 -17.82 7.80
C VAL A 137 -15.67 -16.62 8.76
N TYR A 138 -16.71 -15.77 8.66
CA TYR A 138 -16.98 -14.61 9.52
C TYR A 138 -17.72 -14.94 10.84
N GLY A 139 -17.77 -16.21 11.25
CA GLY A 139 -18.33 -16.68 12.52
C GLY A 139 -17.35 -17.49 13.36
N ALA A 140 -16.16 -17.80 12.83
CA ALA A 140 -15.16 -18.60 13.53
C ALA A 140 -14.26 -17.77 14.49
N LEU A 141 -14.19 -16.45 14.28
CA LEU A 141 -13.32 -15.53 15.03
C LEU A 141 -14.11 -14.31 15.53
N PRO A 142 -13.69 -13.68 16.65
CA PRO A 142 -14.31 -12.45 17.12
C PRO A 142 -13.99 -11.28 16.19
N LEU A 143 -14.90 -10.30 16.09
CA LEU A 143 -14.73 -9.13 15.23
C LEU A 143 -13.46 -8.31 15.58
N SER A 144 -13.06 -8.33 16.85
CA SER A 144 -11.81 -7.73 17.33
C SER A 144 -10.56 -8.35 16.71
N ALA A 145 -10.59 -9.64 16.33
CA ALA A 145 -9.49 -10.27 15.60
C ALA A 145 -9.30 -9.61 14.22
N PHE A 146 -10.40 -9.34 13.52
CA PHE A 146 -10.37 -8.69 12.21
C PHE A 146 -9.94 -7.23 12.29
N GLU A 147 -10.34 -6.51 13.34
CA GLU A 147 -9.80 -5.17 13.62
C GLU A 147 -8.28 -5.23 13.82
N ASN A 148 -7.80 -6.14 14.67
CA ASN A 148 -6.38 -6.26 14.96
C ASN A 148 -5.60 -6.59 13.69
N TRP A 149 -6.09 -7.51 12.85
CA TRP A 149 -5.48 -7.83 11.57
C TRP A 149 -5.44 -6.66 10.61
N ALA A 150 -6.54 -5.91 10.48
CA ALA A 150 -6.57 -4.71 9.64
C ALA A 150 -5.54 -3.68 10.14
N ARG A 151 -5.51 -3.42 11.45
CA ARG A 151 -4.55 -2.50 12.07
C ARG A 151 -3.10 -2.93 11.83
N GLU A 152 -2.78 -4.19 12.13
CA GLU A 152 -1.43 -4.74 11.96
C GLU A 152 -0.98 -4.69 10.50
N THR A 153 -1.89 -4.97 9.57
CA THR A 153 -1.63 -4.87 8.13
C THR A 153 -1.27 -3.45 7.74
N VAL A 154 -2.04 -2.46 8.18
CA VAL A 154 -1.78 -1.04 7.87
C VAL A 154 -0.53 -0.52 8.57
N ASP A 155 -0.27 -0.94 9.81
CA ASP A 155 0.95 -0.61 10.56
C ASP A 155 2.22 -1.11 9.84
N MET A 156 2.15 -2.24 9.13
CA MET A 156 3.24 -2.74 8.29
C MET A 156 3.60 -1.74 7.18
N PHE A 157 2.59 -1.22 6.47
CA PHE A 157 2.78 -0.24 5.40
C PHE A 157 3.28 1.11 5.93
N HIS A 158 2.84 1.53 7.12
CA HIS A 158 3.42 2.70 7.81
C HIS A 158 4.92 2.55 8.05
N ARG A 159 5.37 1.37 8.49
CA ARG A 159 6.80 1.09 8.72
C ARG A 159 7.57 1.05 7.39
N GLU A 160 6.99 0.43 6.37
CA GLU A 160 7.58 0.39 5.03
C GLU A 160 7.74 1.80 4.45
N LEU A 161 6.72 2.67 4.57
CA LEU A 161 6.75 4.05 4.08
C LEU A 161 7.92 4.83 4.69
N LYS A 162 8.10 4.72 6.01
CA LYS A 162 9.19 5.39 6.73
C LYS A 162 10.55 5.00 6.18
N VAL A 163 10.75 3.71 5.88
CA VAL A 163 11.99 3.22 5.29
C VAL A 163 12.18 3.78 3.88
N LYS A 164 11.14 3.73 3.02
CA LYS A 164 11.22 4.27 1.65
C LYS A 164 11.52 5.77 1.62
N ILE A 165 10.86 6.57 2.47
CA ILE A 165 11.11 8.01 2.59
C ILE A 165 12.54 8.27 3.07
N HIS A 166 13.02 7.50 4.04
CA HIS A 166 14.40 7.63 4.52
C HIS A 166 15.41 7.34 3.41
N GLN A 167 15.20 6.26 2.64
CA GLN A 167 16.06 5.92 1.49
C GLN A 167 16.04 7.02 0.43
N ALA A 168 14.87 7.55 0.08
CA ALA A 168 14.75 8.64 -0.88
C ALA A 168 15.53 9.90 -0.44
N ARG A 169 15.47 10.27 0.85
CA ARG A 169 16.25 11.39 1.39
C ARG A 169 17.76 11.18 1.30
N VAL A 170 18.22 9.96 1.57
CA VAL A 170 19.65 9.62 1.45
C VAL A 170 20.13 9.75 0.00
N MET A 171 19.27 9.42 -0.97
CA MET A 171 19.58 9.59 -2.39
C MET A 171 19.66 11.06 -2.81
N SER A 172 18.88 11.96 -2.22
CA SER A 172 18.93 13.40 -2.51
C SER A 172 20.13 14.14 -1.92
N GLN A 173 20.87 13.54 -0.99
CA GLN A 173 22.03 14.16 -0.32
C GLN A 173 23.37 13.81 -0.97
N ARG A 174 23.39 13.02 -2.04
CA ARG A 174 24.58 12.55 -2.75
C ARG A 174 24.64 13.11 -4.15
#